data_AF-A0A838SMW5-F1
#
_entry.id   AF-A0A838SMW5-F1
#
_cell.length_a   1.000
_cell.length_b   1.000
_cell.length_c   1.000
_cell.angle_alpha   90.00
_cell.angle_beta   90.00
_cell.angle_gamma   90.00
#
_symmetry.space_group_name_H-M   'P 1'
#
loop_
_entity.id
_entity.type
_entity.pdbx_description
1 polymer ?
#
loop_
_entity_poly.entity_id
_entity_poly.type
_entity_poly.pdbx_seq_one_letter_code
_entity_poly.pdbx_strand_id
1 'polypeptide(L)'
;MAKHFTLVVGEHGFTYTPKTDQIAAEAALDGIYIIRTSVTAETLDTPAVVEAYKSLAGVERDFRSLKAIDLDLRPIYHRTEDRVRAHVLICMLAAYLVWHLRRAWAPLCFTDEQRPARSDPVAPARRSDNALAKASRQRGANNEVLHSFASLLDHLATLTRDEIIFTSRAKIHKLANATALQRRAFDLLDATIPLKPM
;
A
#
# COMPACT_ATOMS: atom_id res chain seq x y z
N MET A 1 8.82 -32.52 4.67
CA MET A 1 9.20 -33.95 4.80
C MET A 1 9.50 -34.35 6.25
N ALA A 2 10.38 -33.68 7.02
CA ALA A 2 10.75 -34.11 8.39
C ALA A 2 9.66 -34.00 9.48
N LYS A 3 8.56 -33.26 9.23
CA LYS A 3 7.50 -33.00 10.22
C LYS A 3 6.77 -34.26 10.71
N HIS A 4 6.58 -35.24 9.82
CA HIS A 4 5.68 -36.38 10.05
C HIS A 4 6.39 -37.69 10.41
N PHE A 5 7.71 -37.67 10.55
CA PHE A 5 8.51 -38.87 10.81
C PHE A 5 9.39 -38.64 12.02
N THR A 6 9.50 -39.66 12.86
CA THR A 6 10.57 -39.75 13.86
C THR A 6 11.72 -40.47 13.19
N LEU A 7 12.86 -39.80 13.08
CA LEU A 7 14.08 -40.35 12.50
C LEU A 7 15.04 -40.70 13.64
N VAL A 8 15.49 -41.95 13.70
CA VAL A 8 16.56 -42.39 14.59
C VAL A 8 17.74 -42.80 13.71
N VAL A 9 18.86 -42.08 13.85
CA VAL A 9 20.09 -42.36 13.09
C VAL A 9 21.07 -43.05 14.03
N GLY A 10 21.52 -44.24 13.67
CA GLY A 10 22.57 -45.01 14.35
C GLY A 10 23.86 -45.08 13.55
N GLU A 11 24.87 -45.77 14.07
CA GLU A 11 26.23 -45.84 13.48
C GLU A 11 26.28 -46.42 12.06
N HIS A 12 25.35 -47.32 11.69
CA HIS A 12 25.37 -48.03 10.40
C HIS A 12 24.05 -47.93 9.63
N GLY A 13 23.17 -47.01 10.00
CA GLY A 13 21.89 -46.84 9.31
C GLY A 13 20.93 -45.90 10.03
N PHE A 14 19.71 -45.79 9.51
CA PHE A 14 18.64 -45.03 10.13
C PHE A 14 17.32 -45.78 10.05
N THR A 15 16.48 -45.57 11.06
CA THR A 15 15.09 -46.00 11.05
C THR A 15 14.20 -44.76 11.05
N TYR A 16 13.06 -44.86 10.37
CA TYR A 16 12.04 -43.82 10.40
C TYR A 16 10.69 -44.45 10.71
N THR A 17 9.96 -43.83 11.62
CA THR A 17 8.58 -44.22 11.95
C THR A 17 7.65 -43.04 11.73
N PRO A 18 6.51 -43.23 11.02
CA PRO A 18 5.52 -42.18 10.86
C PRO A 18 4.88 -41.83 12.21
N LYS A 19 4.66 -40.54 12.45
CA LYS A 19 3.94 -40.03 13.62
C LYS A 19 2.45 -40.10 13.35
N THR A 20 1.87 -41.30 13.41
CA THR A 20 0.50 -41.60 12.95
C THR A 20 -0.55 -40.68 13.57
N ASP A 21 -0.49 -40.42 14.87
CA ASP A 21 -1.44 -39.54 15.56
C ASP A 21 -1.36 -38.09 15.07
N GLN A 22 -0.14 -37.60 14.84
CA GLN A 22 0.09 -36.25 14.33
C GLN A 22 -0.38 -36.12 12.86
N ILE A 23 -0.15 -37.16 12.05
CA ILE A 23 -0.63 -37.22 10.67
C ILE A 23 -2.15 -37.26 10.65
N ALA A 24 -2.78 -38.09 11.47
CA ALA A 24 -4.24 -38.20 11.56
C ALA A 24 -4.89 -36.91 12.05
N ALA A 25 -4.31 -36.24 13.05
CA ALA A 25 -4.79 -34.95 13.54
C ALA A 25 -4.68 -33.84 12.48
N GLU A 26 -3.63 -33.86 11.66
CA GLU A 26 -3.46 -32.89 10.57
C GLU A 26 -4.39 -33.20 9.39
N ALA A 27 -4.55 -34.47 9.03
CA ALA A 27 -5.49 -34.91 8.00
C ALA A 27 -6.96 -34.61 8.36
N ALA A 28 -7.31 -34.66 9.65
CA ALA A 28 -8.63 -34.24 10.14
C ALA A 28 -8.91 -32.74 9.91
N LEU A 29 -7.87 -31.96 9.64
CA LEU A 29 -7.93 -30.53 9.36
C LEU A 29 -7.69 -30.23 7.87
N ASP A 30 -7.57 -31.24 7.02
CA ASP A 30 -7.43 -31.05 5.58
C ASP A 30 -8.67 -30.36 5.01
N GLY A 31 -8.45 -29.29 4.25
CA GLY A 31 -9.51 -28.41 3.76
C GLY A 31 -9.97 -27.34 4.76
N ILE A 32 -9.47 -27.34 6.00
CA ILE A 32 -9.71 -26.31 7.01
C ILE A 32 -8.51 -25.35 7.06
N TYR A 33 -8.79 -24.06 6.93
CA TYR A 33 -7.75 -23.04 7.04
C TYR A 33 -7.50 -22.67 8.51
N ILE A 34 -6.39 -23.14 9.08
CA ILE A 34 -6.04 -22.87 10.49
C ILE A 34 -5.04 -21.72 10.58
N ILE A 35 -5.37 -20.74 11.41
CA ILE A 35 -4.44 -19.70 11.82
C ILE A 35 -3.93 -20.05 13.22
N ARG A 36 -2.62 -20.26 13.32
CA ARG A 36 -1.93 -20.39 14.59
C ARG A 36 -1.23 -19.08 14.92
N THR A 37 -1.40 -18.59 16.15
CA THR A 37 -0.75 -17.38 16.63
C THR A 37 -0.13 -17.62 18.00
N SER A 38 0.95 -16.89 18.31
CA SER A 38 1.52 -16.81 19.66
C SER A 38 0.87 -15.71 20.51
N VAL A 39 -0.04 -14.92 19.93
CA VAL A 39 -0.78 -13.87 20.62
C VAL A 39 -1.79 -14.50 21.58
N THR A 40 -1.90 -13.96 22.79
CA THR A 40 -2.84 -14.46 23.81
C THR A 40 -4.27 -14.03 23.50
N ALA A 41 -5.24 -14.80 23.99
CA ALA A 41 -6.67 -14.49 23.85
C ALA A 41 -7.08 -13.18 24.56
N GLU A 42 -6.31 -12.75 25.57
CA GLU A 42 -6.49 -11.44 26.22
C GLU A 42 -6.12 -10.27 25.29
N THR A 43 -5.22 -10.50 24.33
CA THR A 43 -4.75 -9.46 23.39
C THR A 43 -5.58 -9.45 22.11
N LEU A 44 -5.85 -10.63 21.53
CA LEU A 44 -6.69 -10.78 20.35
C LEU A 44 -7.59 -12.01 20.52
N ASP A 45 -8.90 -11.79 20.40
CA ASP A 45 -9.86 -12.89 20.30
C ASP A 45 -9.79 -13.57 18.91
N THR A 46 -10.48 -14.70 18.76
CA THR A 46 -10.41 -15.50 17.53
C THR A 46 -10.74 -14.70 16.26
N PRO A 47 -11.84 -13.92 16.20
CA PRO A 47 -12.12 -13.06 15.03
C PRO A 47 -11.03 -12.03 14.77
N ALA A 48 -10.48 -11.37 15.81
CA ALA A 48 -9.44 -10.38 15.64
C ALA A 48 -8.11 -10.98 15.15
N VAL A 49 -7.79 -12.23 15.52
CA VAL A 49 -6.65 -12.97 14.95
C VAL A 49 -6.84 -13.20 13.45
N VAL A 50 -8.05 -13.59 13.02
CA VAL A 50 -8.36 -13.79 11.59
C VAL A 50 -8.27 -12.47 10.83
N GLU A 51 -8.81 -11.38 11.40
CA GLU A 51 -8.76 -10.05 10.81
C GLU A 51 -7.31 -9.55 10.66
N ALA A 52 -6.51 -9.67 11.72
CA ALA A 52 -5.09 -9.30 11.70
C ALA A 52 -4.33 -10.08 10.62
N TYR A 53 -4.58 -11.39 10.50
CA TYR A 53 -3.98 -12.20 9.44
C TYR A 53 -4.41 -11.72 8.04
N LYS A 54 -5.70 -11.46 7.84
CA LYS A 54 -6.24 -10.97 6.56
C LYS A 54 -5.77 -9.55 6.22
N SER A 55 -5.38 -8.75 7.21
CA SER A 55 -4.83 -7.40 7.00
C SER A 55 -3.52 -7.42 6.20
N LEU A 56 -2.82 -8.57 6.11
CA LEU A 56 -1.66 -8.77 5.26
C LEU A 56 -1.93 -8.46 3.77
N ALA A 57 -3.18 -8.58 3.33
CA ALA A 57 -3.59 -8.15 1.99
C ALA A 57 -3.34 -6.64 1.74
N GLY A 58 -3.26 -5.82 2.80
CA GLY A 58 -2.81 -4.43 2.72
C GLY A 58 -1.36 -4.33 2.27
N VAL A 59 -0.47 -5.11 2.90
CA VAL A 59 0.95 -5.19 2.54
C VAL A 59 1.10 -5.65 1.09
N GLU A 60 0.37 -6.69 0.67
CA GLU A 60 0.40 -7.14 -0.73
C GLU A 60 -0.06 -6.08 -1.73
N ARG A 61 -1.08 -5.30 -1.37
CA ARG A 61 -1.55 -4.16 -2.17
C ARG A 61 -0.46 -3.12 -2.32
N ASP A 62 0.22 -2.77 -1.23
CA ASP A 62 1.29 -1.77 -1.22
C ASP A 62 2.49 -2.26 -2.05
N PHE A 63 2.88 -3.54 -1.91
CA PHE A 63 3.91 -4.14 -2.77
C PHE A 63 3.51 -4.18 -4.25
N ARG A 64 2.22 -4.35 -4.56
CA ARG A 64 1.74 -4.30 -5.94
C ARG A 64 1.84 -2.88 -6.51
N SER A 65 1.42 -1.88 -5.72
CA SER A 65 1.53 -0.46 -6.07
C SER A 65 2.98 -0.08 -6.36
N LEU A 66 3.90 -0.49 -5.48
CA LEU A 66 5.35 -0.27 -5.63
C LEU A 66 5.91 -0.91 -6.90
N LYS A 67 5.46 -2.11 -7.27
CA LYS A 67 6.04 -2.87 -8.38
C LYS A 67 5.63 -2.37 -9.77
N ALA A 68 4.40 -1.93 -9.95
CA ALA A 68 3.80 -1.82 -11.29
C ALA A 68 2.72 -0.75 -11.47
N ILE A 69 2.42 0.07 -10.46
CA ILE A 69 1.35 1.08 -10.56
C ILE A 69 1.89 2.48 -10.34
N ASP A 70 2.60 2.70 -9.24
CA ASP A 70 2.98 4.04 -8.82
C ASP A 70 4.48 4.33 -8.96
N LEU A 71 5.34 3.30 -8.80
CA LEU A 71 6.80 3.49 -8.71
C LEU A 71 7.62 2.69 -9.73
N ASP A 72 6.97 1.85 -10.54
CA ASP A 72 7.61 1.06 -11.60
C ASP A 72 8.97 0.46 -11.22
N LEU A 73 9.04 -0.22 -10.06
CA LEU A 73 10.24 -0.95 -9.62
C LEU A 73 10.77 -1.90 -10.71
N ARG A 74 9.90 -2.33 -11.64
CA ARG A 74 10.29 -3.04 -12.86
C ARG A 74 9.75 -2.25 -14.04
N PRO A 75 10.61 -1.53 -14.79
CA PRO A 75 11.49 -2.18 -15.76
C PRO A 75 12.95 -1.66 -15.72
N ILE A 76 13.45 -1.23 -14.57
CA ILE A 76 14.81 -0.66 -14.46
C ILE A 76 15.85 -1.75 -14.21
N TYR A 77 16.63 -2.08 -15.24
CA TYR A 77 17.69 -3.09 -15.18
C TYR A 77 19.01 -2.51 -14.66
N HIS A 78 19.25 -2.61 -13.36
CA HIS A 78 20.53 -2.25 -12.74
C HIS A 78 21.60 -3.31 -13.00
N ARG A 79 22.86 -2.88 -13.24
CA ARG A 79 23.99 -3.78 -13.55
C ARG A 79 24.85 -4.17 -12.35
N THR A 80 24.75 -3.44 -11.25
CA THR A 80 25.57 -3.63 -10.04
C THR A 80 24.68 -3.78 -8.82
N GLU A 81 25.10 -4.61 -7.87
CA GLU A 81 24.33 -4.89 -6.66
C GLU A 81 23.97 -3.63 -5.86
N ASP A 82 24.91 -2.69 -5.72
CA ASP A 82 24.67 -1.46 -4.95
C ASP A 82 23.58 -0.56 -5.57
N ARG A 83 23.50 -0.51 -6.90
CA ARG A 83 22.43 0.22 -7.60
C ARG A 83 21.08 -0.44 -7.42
N VAL A 84 21.04 -1.78 -7.38
CA VAL A 84 19.82 -2.52 -7.05
C VAL A 84 19.35 -2.17 -5.64
N ARG A 85 20.25 -2.24 -4.65
CA ARG A 85 19.94 -1.91 -3.24
C ARG A 85 19.45 -0.46 -3.09
N ALA A 86 20.15 0.49 -3.70
CA ALA A 86 19.78 1.91 -3.65
C ALA A 86 18.42 2.17 -4.29
N HIS A 87 18.14 1.57 -5.45
CA HIS A 87 16.85 1.73 -6.11
C HIS A 87 15.70 1.14 -5.28
N VAL A 88 15.87 -0.07 -4.74
CA VAL A 88 14.87 -0.68 -3.86
C VAL A 88 14.62 0.19 -2.63
N LEU A 89 15.66 0.76 -2.01
CA LEU A 89 15.52 1.68 -0.88
C LEU A 89 14.70 2.92 -1.25
N ILE A 90 15.03 3.58 -2.37
CA ILE A 90 14.29 4.75 -2.85
C ILE A 90 12.83 4.38 -3.12
N CYS A 91 12.57 3.22 -3.73
CA CYS A 91 11.20 2.76 -3.97
C CYS A 91 10.44 2.48 -2.67
N MET A 92 11.09 1.93 -1.64
CA MET A 92 10.46 1.74 -0.33
C MET A 92 10.12 3.08 0.34
N LEU A 93 11.01 4.06 0.27
CA LEU A 93 10.76 5.41 0.80
C LEU A 93 9.63 6.11 0.06
N ALA A 94 9.63 6.05 -1.28
CA ALA A 94 8.57 6.65 -2.08
C ALA A 94 7.23 5.92 -1.89
N ALA A 95 7.20 4.61 -1.66
CA ALA A 95 5.97 3.91 -1.31
C ALA A 95 5.41 4.34 0.06
N TYR A 96 6.28 4.61 1.03
CA TYR A 96 5.87 5.19 2.31
C TYR A 96 5.26 6.59 2.12
N LEU A 97 5.83 7.43 1.26
CA LEU A 97 5.24 8.71 0.89
C LEU A 97 3.88 8.53 0.21
N VAL A 98 3.78 7.64 -0.78
CA VAL A 98 2.50 7.34 -1.47
C VAL A 98 1.43 6.90 -0.48
N TRP A 99 1.77 6.08 0.52
CA TRP A 99 0.84 5.68 1.57
C TRP A 99 0.27 6.89 2.34
N HIS A 100 1.12 7.82 2.75
CA HIS A 100 0.69 9.06 3.42
C HIS A 100 -0.13 9.96 2.50
N LEU A 101 0.32 10.15 1.26
CA LEU A 101 -0.38 10.98 0.27
C LEU A 101 -1.76 10.43 -0.05
N ARG A 102 -1.92 9.11 -0.21
CA ARG A 102 -3.22 8.46 -0.46
C ARG A 102 -4.20 8.65 0.70
N ARG A 103 -3.69 8.67 1.93
CA ARG A 103 -4.51 8.94 3.12
C ARG A 103 -4.92 10.41 3.18
N ALA A 104 -3.98 11.34 3.00
CA ALA A 104 -4.25 12.77 3.04
C ALA A 104 -5.19 13.24 1.91
N TRP A 105 -4.99 12.73 0.70
CA TRP A 105 -5.77 13.10 -0.49
C TRP A 105 -7.02 12.23 -0.69
N ALA A 106 -7.39 11.38 0.28
CA ALA A 106 -8.61 10.59 0.20
C ALA A 106 -9.88 11.42 -0.15
N PRO A 107 -10.05 12.67 0.35
CA PRO A 107 -11.16 13.53 -0.05
C PRO A 107 -11.16 13.95 -1.52
N LEU A 108 -9.98 14.06 -2.14
CA LEU A 108 -9.81 14.44 -3.56
C LEU A 108 -9.84 13.24 -4.51
N CYS A 109 -9.84 12.02 -3.96
CA CYS A 109 -9.78 10.79 -4.72
C CYS A 109 -11.04 9.93 -4.53
N PHE A 110 -11.16 8.90 -5.39
CA PHE A 110 -12.17 7.84 -5.26
C PHE A 110 -11.93 6.88 -4.08
N THR A 111 -11.20 7.33 -3.05
CA THR A 111 -10.92 6.56 -1.85
C THR A 111 -12.15 6.54 -0.95
N ASP A 112 -12.51 5.33 -0.50
CA ASP A 112 -13.54 5.11 0.52
C ASP A 112 -12.96 5.41 1.91
N GLU A 113 -13.35 6.54 2.47
CA GLU A 113 -12.88 7.03 3.79
C GLU A 113 -13.63 6.38 4.96
N GLN A 114 -14.84 5.87 4.71
CA GLN A 114 -15.77 5.40 5.74
C GLN A 114 -16.17 3.96 5.47
N ARG A 115 -15.20 3.12 5.11
CA ARG A 115 -15.45 1.71 4.83
C ARG A 115 -16.11 1.07 6.06
N PRO A 116 -17.29 0.43 5.91
CA PRO A 116 -17.95 -0.22 7.02
C PRO A 116 -17.12 -1.37 7.57
N ALA A 117 -17.08 -1.49 8.89
CA ALA A 117 -16.50 -2.65 9.58
C ALA A 117 -17.23 -3.92 9.16
N ARG A 118 -16.50 -5.03 9.08
CA ARG A 118 -17.10 -6.33 8.78
C ARG A 118 -17.56 -6.97 10.09
N SER A 119 -18.76 -7.54 10.09
CA SER A 119 -19.25 -8.37 11.20
C SER A 119 -18.56 -9.74 11.25
N ASP A 120 -18.02 -10.20 10.11
CA ASP A 120 -17.27 -11.43 9.96
C ASP A 120 -15.97 -11.11 9.20
N PRO A 121 -14.79 -11.43 9.74
CA PRO A 121 -13.50 -11.12 9.11
C PRO A 121 -13.33 -11.72 7.71
N VAL A 122 -14.02 -12.83 7.38
CA VAL A 122 -13.97 -13.45 6.05
C VAL A 122 -15.10 -13.02 5.11
N ALA A 123 -16.08 -12.24 5.58
CA ALA A 123 -17.13 -11.75 4.71
C ALA A 123 -16.61 -10.79 3.62
N PRO A 124 -17.27 -10.72 2.46
CA PRO A 124 -16.91 -9.79 1.40
C PRO A 124 -16.88 -8.32 1.87
N ALA A 125 -15.93 -7.54 1.34
CA ALA A 125 -15.88 -6.11 1.61
C ALA A 125 -17.10 -5.40 1.01
N ARG A 126 -17.70 -4.47 1.77
CA ARG A 126 -18.75 -3.57 1.27
C ARG A 126 -18.18 -2.16 1.12
N ARG A 127 -18.64 -1.44 0.08
CA ARG A 127 -18.35 -0.01 -0.10
C ARG A 127 -19.31 0.81 0.76
N SER A 128 -18.86 1.94 1.28
CA SER A 128 -19.74 2.90 1.95
C SER A 128 -20.66 3.62 0.96
N ASP A 129 -21.75 4.19 1.47
CA ASP A 129 -22.64 5.05 0.67
C ASP A 129 -21.89 6.27 0.11
N ASN A 130 -20.93 6.80 0.88
CA ASN A 130 -20.06 7.87 0.42
C ASN A 130 -19.23 7.44 -0.79
N ALA A 131 -18.63 6.25 -0.77
CA ALA A 131 -17.85 5.74 -1.89
C ALA A 131 -18.72 5.47 -3.14
N LEU A 132 -19.96 5.00 -2.95
CA LEU A 132 -20.93 4.85 -4.05
C LEU A 132 -21.31 6.22 -4.64
N ALA A 133 -21.52 7.24 -3.79
CA ALA A 133 -21.78 8.61 -4.22
C ALA A 133 -20.58 9.21 -4.98
N LYS A 134 -19.35 9.04 -4.48
CA LYS A 134 -18.12 9.47 -5.17
C LYS A 134 -18.00 8.82 -6.56
N ALA A 135 -18.23 7.51 -6.64
CA ALA A 135 -18.12 6.78 -7.91
C ALA A 135 -19.19 7.20 -8.94
N SER A 136 -20.42 7.45 -8.49
CA SER A 136 -21.53 7.85 -9.36
C SER A 136 -21.43 9.31 -9.81
N ARG A 137 -21.15 10.23 -8.89
CA ARG A 137 -21.10 11.66 -9.18
C ARG A 137 -19.77 12.13 -9.77
N GLN A 138 -18.70 11.38 -9.53
CA GLN A 138 -17.32 11.76 -9.85
C GLN A 138 -16.92 13.15 -9.30
N ARG A 139 -17.61 13.58 -8.25
CA ARG A 139 -17.42 14.88 -7.59
C ARG A 139 -17.40 14.76 -6.08
N GLY A 140 -16.56 15.58 -5.46
CA GLY A 140 -16.40 15.68 -4.01
C GLY A 140 -17.51 16.51 -3.35
N ALA A 141 -17.38 16.69 -2.03
CA ALA A 141 -18.35 17.43 -1.23
C ALA A 141 -18.45 18.92 -1.60
N ASN A 142 -17.36 19.51 -2.12
CA ASN A 142 -17.30 20.90 -2.57
C ASN A 142 -17.53 21.02 -4.09
N ASN A 143 -18.11 19.99 -4.73
CA ASN A 143 -18.34 19.90 -6.16
C ASN A 143 -17.05 19.89 -7.01
N GLU A 144 -15.88 19.67 -6.40
CA GLU A 144 -14.62 19.44 -7.08
C GLU A 144 -14.62 18.12 -7.85
N VAL A 145 -13.92 18.05 -8.98
CA VAL A 145 -13.76 16.79 -9.72
C VAL A 145 -12.89 15.85 -8.89
N LEU A 146 -13.28 14.58 -8.79
CA LEU A 146 -12.47 13.57 -8.11
C LEU A 146 -11.44 12.98 -9.06
N HIS A 147 -10.29 12.62 -8.51
CA HIS A 147 -9.15 12.13 -9.27
C HIS A 147 -8.79 10.70 -8.90
N SER A 148 -8.21 9.97 -9.84
CA SER A 148 -7.33 8.85 -9.47
C SER A 148 -6.05 9.42 -8.84
N PHE A 149 -5.27 8.60 -8.14
CA PHE A 149 -3.99 9.06 -7.59
C PHE A 149 -3.06 9.58 -8.70
N ALA A 150 -2.97 8.84 -9.82
CA ALA A 150 -2.16 9.25 -10.97
C ALA A 150 -2.64 10.57 -11.58
N SER A 151 -3.95 10.70 -11.86
CA SER A 151 -4.47 11.94 -12.46
C SER A 151 -4.43 13.14 -11.51
N LEU A 152 -4.37 12.92 -10.20
CA LEU A 152 -4.07 13.99 -9.24
C LEU A 152 -2.60 14.40 -9.32
N LEU A 153 -1.67 13.44 -9.36
CA LEU A 153 -0.25 13.72 -9.55
C LEU A 153 0.02 14.45 -10.87
N ASP A 154 -0.62 14.05 -11.96
CA ASP A 154 -0.51 14.73 -13.26
C ASP A 154 -0.97 16.19 -13.17
N HIS A 155 -2.08 16.44 -12.48
CA HIS A 155 -2.57 17.79 -12.24
C HIS A 155 -1.61 18.60 -11.35
N LEU A 156 -1.05 18.00 -10.30
CA LEU A 156 -0.05 18.63 -9.43
C LEU A 156 1.24 18.94 -10.19
N ALA A 157 1.64 18.10 -11.15
CA ALA A 157 2.83 18.32 -11.98
C ALA A 157 2.72 19.57 -12.88
N THR A 158 1.51 20.10 -13.11
CA THR A 158 1.32 21.39 -13.81
C THR A 158 1.70 22.60 -12.96
N LEU A 159 2.00 22.42 -11.68
CA LEU A 159 2.56 23.47 -10.84
C LEU A 159 4.05 23.65 -11.15
N THR A 160 4.34 24.45 -12.17
CA THR A 160 5.70 24.66 -12.66
C THR A 160 6.37 25.88 -12.05
N ARG A 161 7.70 25.84 -12.10
CA ARG A 161 8.57 27.01 -11.93
C ARG A 161 9.19 27.33 -13.28
N ASP A 162 8.90 28.52 -13.77
CA ASP A 162 9.38 28.99 -15.07
C ASP A 162 10.60 29.91 -14.88
N GLU A 163 11.66 29.68 -15.66
CA GLU A 163 12.78 30.62 -15.82
C GLU A 163 12.59 31.37 -17.15
N ILE A 164 12.35 32.67 -17.05
CA ILE A 164 12.18 33.56 -18.20
C ILE A 164 13.52 34.25 -18.47
N ILE A 165 14.09 33.99 -19.64
CA ILE A 165 15.36 34.58 -20.09
C ILE A 165 15.06 35.62 -21.17
N PHE A 166 15.41 36.87 -20.90
CA PHE A 166 15.24 37.97 -21.86
C PHE A 166 16.40 38.02 -22.86
N THR A 167 16.20 38.70 -23.99
CA THR A 167 17.26 38.98 -24.98
C THR A 167 18.44 39.73 -24.37
N SER A 168 18.19 40.53 -23.33
CA SER A 168 19.21 41.21 -22.52
C SER A 168 20.02 40.27 -21.61
N ARG A 169 19.76 38.96 -21.65
CA ARG A 169 20.26 37.93 -20.72
C ARG A 169 19.79 38.09 -19.27
N ALA A 170 18.87 39.02 -19.00
CA ALA A 170 18.21 39.09 -17.70
C ALA A 170 17.39 37.81 -17.46
N LYS A 171 17.38 37.32 -16.22
CA LYS A 171 16.66 36.12 -15.80
C LYS A 171 15.61 36.49 -14.76
N ILE A 172 14.39 36.01 -14.94
CA ILE A 172 13.30 36.13 -13.96
C ILE A 172 12.76 34.74 -13.67
N HIS A 173 12.61 34.40 -12.39
CA HIS A 173 11.89 33.19 -11.98
C HIS A 173 10.44 33.53 -11.69
N LYS A 174 9.51 32.80 -12.30
CA LYS A 174 8.07 32.92 -12.06
C LYS A 174 7.53 31.57 -11.59
N LEU A 175 6.72 31.59 -10.53
CA LEU A 175 5.96 30.41 -10.12
C LEU A 175 4.58 30.46 -10.76
N ALA A 176 4.09 29.32 -11.23
CA ALA A 176 2.72 29.19 -11.68
C ALA A 176 1.76 29.54 -10.52
N ASN A 177 0.68 30.25 -10.84
CA ASN A 177 -0.38 30.51 -9.86
C ASN A 177 -1.10 29.19 -9.58
N ALA A 178 -0.95 28.66 -8.37
CA ALA A 178 -1.56 27.40 -7.99
C ALA A 178 -3.08 27.41 -8.19
N THR A 179 -3.63 26.35 -8.79
CA THR A 179 -5.09 26.20 -8.92
C THR A 179 -5.72 25.93 -7.56
N ALA A 180 -7.04 26.07 -7.45
CA ALA A 180 -7.78 25.73 -6.23
C ALA A 180 -7.53 24.26 -5.80
N LEU A 181 -7.47 23.34 -6.76
CA LEU A 181 -7.17 21.93 -6.49
C LEU A 181 -5.74 21.72 -5.97
N GLN A 182 -4.74 22.40 -6.56
CA GLN A 182 -3.35 22.33 -6.09
C GLN A 182 -3.25 22.85 -4.65
N ARG A 183 -3.83 24.03 -4.35
CA ARG A 183 -3.86 24.56 -2.97
C ARG A 183 -4.48 23.56 -2.01
N ARG A 184 -5.65 23.03 -2.37
CA ARG A 184 -6.36 22.05 -1.53
C ARG A 184 -5.54 20.80 -1.27
N ALA A 185 -4.80 20.30 -2.25
CA ALA A 185 -3.95 19.12 -2.08
C ALA A 185 -2.82 19.38 -1.06
N PHE A 186 -2.22 20.57 -1.07
CA PHE A 186 -1.20 20.97 -0.09
C PHE A 186 -1.80 21.27 1.29
N ASP A 187 -2.98 21.89 1.34
CA ASP A 187 -3.72 22.12 2.60
C ASP A 187 -4.03 20.81 3.33
N LEU A 188 -4.44 19.77 2.58
CA LEU A 188 -4.71 18.43 3.13
C LEU A 188 -3.44 17.73 3.66
N LEU A 189 -2.26 18.17 3.24
CA LEU A 189 -0.97 17.67 3.72
C LEU A 189 -0.42 18.47 4.89
N ASP A 190 -1.09 19.55 5.30
CA ASP A 190 -0.54 20.55 6.21
C ASP A 190 0.85 21.06 5.74
N ALA A 191 0.99 21.19 4.41
CA ALA A 191 2.23 21.54 3.76
C ALA A 191 2.07 22.85 2.99
N THR A 192 3.11 23.68 3.02
CA THR A 192 3.13 24.86 2.16
C THR A 192 3.45 24.45 0.72
N ILE A 193 2.81 25.12 -0.24
CA ILE A 193 3.27 25.03 -1.63
C ILE A 193 4.71 25.53 -1.65
N PRO A 194 5.68 24.78 -2.21
CA PRO A 194 7.07 25.20 -2.25
C PRO A 194 7.22 26.45 -3.14
N LEU A 195 7.19 27.62 -2.50
CA LEU A 195 7.30 28.93 -3.15
C LEU A 195 8.76 29.44 -3.23
N LYS A 196 9.73 28.71 -2.68
CA LYS A 196 11.16 29.09 -2.68
C LYS A 196 12.04 27.98 -3.28
N PRO A 197 13.16 28.31 -3.96
CA PRO A 197 14.20 27.33 -4.25
C PRO A 197 14.70 26.67 -2.96
N MET A 198 14.89 25.35 -2.98
CA MET A 198 15.80 24.67 -2.05
C MET A 198 17.25 24.98 -2.44
#